data_AF-A0A845W7S2-F1
#
_entry.id   AF-A0A845W7S2-F1
#
_cell.length_a   1.000
_cell.length_b   1.000
_cell.length_c   1.000
_cell.angle_alpha   90.00
_cell.angle_beta   90.00
_cell.angle_gamma   90.00
#
_symmetry.space_group_name_H-M   'P 1'
#
loop_
_entity.id
_entity.type
_entity.pdbx_description
1 polymer ?
#
loop_
_entity_poly.entity_id
_entity_poly.type
_entity_poly.pdbx_seq_one_letter_code
_entity_poly.pdbx_strand_id
1 'polypeptide(L)'
;MVIAPKIVYYPDVTLDDLDAGVIVAYPLPDETHAYYAVPNFMIIGAQKCGTRELHTWLDQHPNLKGAPEECHFFDEVIDIETEWIRYLLNPAYLLSRDKEQLLSRCIYTFEKTPAYLDKWNRSVPIPKLVRGMMPSGKFIVLLRNPTARAYSAYQMGRAEQDVIGAIPE
;
A
#
# COMPACT_ATOMS: atom_id res chain seq x y z
N MET A 1 18.99 17.99 5.70
CA MET A 1 19.64 17.47 4.47
C MET A 1 18.65 16.52 3.83
N VAL A 2 18.01 16.91 2.72
CA VAL A 2 17.09 16.00 2.02
C VAL A 2 17.97 15.04 1.22
N ILE A 3 17.98 13.78 1.61
CA ILE A 3 18.71 12.72 0.89
C ILE A 3 18.00 12.56 -0.46
N ALA A 4 18.75 12.61 -1.56
CA ALA A 4 18.19 12.36 -2.88
C ALA A 4 17.56 10.96 -2.93
N PRO A 5 16.36 10.79 -3.52
CA PRO A 5 15.70 9.50 -3.53
C PRO A 5 16.48 8.49 -4.39
N LYS A 6 16.53 7.23 -3.97
CA LYS A 6 17.08 6.13 -4.77
C LYS A 6 16.12 5.87 -5.93
N ILE A 7 16.63 5.92 -7.17
CA ILE A 7 15.89 5.58 -8.38
C ILE A 7 16.48 4.30 -8.98
N VAL A 8 15.61 3.33 -9.29
CA VAL A 8 15.94 2.07 -9.96
C VAL A 8 15.15 1.95 -11.26
N TYR A 9 15.65 1.21 -12.25
CA TYR A 9 15.14 1.23 -13.63
C TYR A 9 14.60 -0.14 -14.06
N TYR A 10 13.29 -0.23 -14.30
CA TYR A 10 12.63 -1.45 -14.79
C TYR A 10 13.02 -1.68 -16.27
N PRO A 11 13.25 -2.93 -16.75
CA PRO A 11 12.91 -4.21 -16.12
C PRO A 11 13.99 -4.86 -15.25
N ASP A 12 15.17 -4.25 -15.09
CA ASP A 12 16.30 -4.86 -14.38
C ASP A 12 16.17 -4.79 -12.83
N VAL A 13 14.98 -4.48 -12.32
CA VAL A 13 14.69 -4.32 -10.89
C VAL A 13 14.15 -5.63 -10.33
N THR A 14 14.69 -6.04 -9.19
CA THR A 14 14.21 -7.18 -8.41
C THR A 14 13.63 -6.71 -7.08
N LEU A 15 12.98 -7.60 -6.33
CA LEU A 15 12.49 -7.26 -4.98
C LEU A 15 13.60 -6.79 -4.04
N ASP A 16 14.84 -7.29 -4.20
CA ASP A 16 15.99 -6.91 -3.38
C ASP A 16 16.44 -5.46 -3.60
N ASP A 17 16.06 -4.87 -4.74
CA ASP A 17 16.35 -3.47 -5.05
C ASP A 17 15.36 -2.50 -4.40
N LEU A 18 14.20 -3.01 -3.98
CA LEU A 18 13.09 -2.25 -3.44
C LEU A 18 13.30 -1.97 -1.95
N ASP A 19 12.85 -0.79 -1.55
CA ASP A 19 12.66 -0.42 -0.16
C ASP A 19 11.62 0.72 -0.11
N ALA A 20 11.10 1.01 1.08
CA ALA A 20 10.17 2.09 1.31
C ALA A 20 10.69 3.44 0.76
N GLY A 21 9.96 4.02 -0.19
CA GLY A 21 10.34 5.26 -0.86
C GLY A 21 11.34 5.14 -2.00
N VAL A 22 11.81 3.94 -2.33
CA VAL A 22 12.55 3.73 -3.58
C VAL A 22 11.63 4.05 -4.75
N ILE A 23 12.17 4.77 -5.73
CA ILE A 23 11.45 5.16 -6.93
C ILE A 23 11.81 4.21 -8.05
N VAL A 24 10.81 3.58 -8.65
CA VAL A 24 10.94 2.75 -9.84
C VAL A 24 10.63 3.62 -11.06
N ALA A 25 11.63 3.79 -11.91
CA ALA A 25 11.48 4.41 -13.22
C ALA A 25 10.97 3.35 -14.20
N TYR A 26 9.72 3.49 -14.61
CA TYR A 26 9.05 2.61 -15.57
C TYR A 26 9.14 3.22 -16.98
N PRO A 27 9.68 2.51 -17.98
CA PRO A 27 9.87 3.06 -19.32
C PRO A 27 8.53 3.26 -20.04
N LEU A 28 8.43 4.36 -20.78
CA LEU A 28 7.29 4.70 -21.64
C LEU A 28 7.67 4.53 -23.13
N PRO A 29 6.69 4.42 -24.05
CA PRO A 29 6.96 4.23 -25.48
C PRO A 29 7.74 5.35 -26.17
N ASP A 30 7.78 6.54 -25.56
CA ASP A 30 8.46 7.74 -26.07
C ASP A 30 9.88 7.90 -25.50
N GLU A 31 10.48 6.81 -25.01
CA GLU A 31 11.81 6.77 -24.38
C GLU A 31 11.92 7.59 -23.07
N THR A 32 10.80 8.10 -22.55
CA THR A 32 10.73 8.73 -21.22
C THR A 32 10.36 7.71 -20.14
N HIS A 33 10.23 8.17 -18.89
CA HIS A 33 9.89 7.32 -17.75
C HIS A 33 8.74 7.89 -16.93
N ALA A 34 7.89 7.02 -16.42
CA ALA A 34 6.99 7.30 -15.32
C ALA A 34 7.63 6.84 -14.00
N TYR A 35 7.60 7.69 -12.97
CA TYR A 35 8.27 7.43 -11.70
C TYR A 35 7.26 7.05 -10.63
N TYR A 36 7.32 5.80 -10.18
CA TYR A 36 6.44 5.26 -9.15
C TYR A 36 7.21 5.03 -7.85
N ALA A 37 6.65 5.42 -6.71
CA ALA A 37 7.29 5.20 -5.42
C ALA A 37 6.75 3.96 -4.72
N VAL A 38 7.66 3.09 -4.27
CA VAL A 38 7.32 2.05 -3.29
C VAL A 38 6.77 2.75 -2.03
N PRO A 39 5.62 2.31 -1.48
CA PRO A 39 5.03 2.96 -0.31
C PRO A 39 6.03 3.18 0.83
N ASN A 40 6.06 4.40 1.35
CA ASN A 40 6.92 4.76 2.46
C ASN A 40 6.44 4.17 3.78
N PHE A 41 5.13 4.01 3.92
CA PHE A 41 4.50 3.42 5.09
C PHE A 41 3.16 2.78 4.75
N MET A 42 2.67 1.95 5.67
CA MET A 42 1.40 1.26 5.53
C MET A 42 0.56 1.37 6.81
N ILE A 43 -0.75 1.57 6.64
CA ILE A 43 -1.73 1.41 7.71
C ILE A 43 -2.19 -0.05 7.68
N ILE A 44 -1.56 -0.88 8.51
CA ILE A 44 -1.71 -2.34 8.43
C ILE A 44 -2.86 -2.88 9.28
N GLY A 45 -3.50 -2.04 10.09
CA GLY A 45 -4.57 -2.50 10.99
C GLY A 45 -4.89 -1.53 12.11
N ALA A 46 -5.73 -1.93 13.06
CA ALA A 46 -6.54 -3.15 13.01
C ALA A 46 -7.92 -2.89 12.37
N GLN A 47 -8.55 -3.94 11.85
CA GLN A 47 -9.91 -3.86 11.31
C GLN A 47 -10.89 -3.28 12.34
N LYS A 48 -11.74 -2.35 11.90
CA LYS A 48 -12.77 -1.64 12.72
C LYS A 48 -12.21 -0.68 13.78
N CYS A 49 -10.97 -0.23 13.62
CA CYS A 49 -10.33 0.79 14.46
C CYS A 49 -10.28 2.20 13.85
N GLY A 50 -10.96 2.45 12.73
CA GLY A 50 -10.98 3.77 12.08
C GLY A 50 -9.85 3.99 11.07
N THR A 51 -9.34 2.90 10.47
CA THR A 51 -8.24 2.95 9.49
C THR A 51 -8.61 3.77 8.26
N ARG A 52 -9.87 3.69 7.79
CA ARG A 52 -10.39 4.45 6.65
C ARG A 52 -10.38 5.96 6.93
N GLU A 53 -10.84 6.37 8.10
CA GLU A 53 -10.86 7.77 8.51
C GLU A 53 -9.44 8.34 8.59
N LEU A 54 -8.49 7.60 9.18
CA LEU A 54 -7.10 8.03 9.20
C LEU A 54 -6.52 8.17 7.78
N HIS A 55 -6.79 7.21 6.89
CA HIS A 55 -6.38 7.32 5.49
C HIS A 55 -6.90 8.62 4.87
N THR A 56 -8.19 8.90 5.00
CA THR A 56 -8.81 10.12 4.47
C THR A 56 -8.16 11.40 5.01
N TRP A 57 -7.76 11.44 6.29
CA TRP A 57 -7.08 12.60 6.85
C TRP A 57 -5.65 12.75 6.35
N LEU A 58 -4.91 11.65 6.26
CA LEU A 58 -3.53 11.67 5.77
C LEU A 58 -3.47 12.05 4.29
N ASP A 59 -4.41 11.57 3.47
CA ASP A 59 -4.45 11.84 2.04
C ASP A 59 -4.79 13.30 1.70
N GLN A 60 -5.30 14.08 2.68
CA GLN A 60 -5.48 15.52 2.54
C GLN A 60 -4.17 16.31 2.71
N HIS A 61 -3.10 15.68 3.21
CA HIS A 61 -1.83 16.37 3.43
C HIS A 61 -1.10 16.59 2.09
N PRO A 62 -0.61 17.79 1.78
CA PRO A 62 -0.07 18.13 0.46
C PRO A 62 1.19 17.34 0.03
N ASN A 63 1.83 16.67 0.98
CA ASN A 63 3.03 15.84 0.75
C ASN A 63 2.79 14.35 0.98
N LEU A 64 1.53 13.91 1.14
CA LEU A 64 1.16 12.50 1.27
C LEU A 64 0.25 12.11 0.11
N LYS A 65 0.36 10.86 -0.34
CA LYS A 65 -0.53 10.30 -1.36
C LYS A 65 -0.83 8.84 -1.05
N GLY A 66 -2.08 8.55 -0.73
CA GLY A 66 -2.57 7.24 -0.34
C GLY A 66 -3.14 6.44 -1.51
N ALA A 67 -2.99 5.12 -1.50
CA ALA A 67 -3.79 4.24 -2.35
C ALA A 67 -5.27 4.33 -1.93
N PRO A 68 -6.19 4.73 -2.83
CA PRO A 68 -7.57 5.04 -2.46
C PRO A 68 -8.35 3.83 -1.93
N GLU A 69 -8.00 2.64 -2.41
CA GLU A 69 -8.59 1.36 -2.03
C GLU A 69 -7.57 0.45 -1.34
N GLU A 70 -8.07 -0.57 -0.63
CA GLU A 70 -7.22 -1.60 -0.02
C GLU A 70 -6.52 -2.38 -1.12
N CYS A 71 -5.18 -2.46 -1.08
CA CYS A 71 -4.42 -3.07 -2.16
C CYS A 71 -4.46 -4.60 -2.15
N HIS A 72 -4.60 -5.18 -0.95
CA HIS A 72 -4.61 -6.63 -0.72
C HIS A 72 -3.42 -7.39 -1.34
N PHE A 73 -2.31 -6.69 -1.54
CA PHE A 73 -1.16 -7.24 -2.23
C PHE A 73 -0.48 -8.32 -1.40
N PHE A 74 -0.21 -8.06 -0.13
CA PHE A 74 0.51 -9.02 0.70
C PHE A 74 -0.36 -10.17 1.22
N ASP A 75 -1.69 -10.04 1.26
CA ASP A 75 -2.59 -11.09 1.76
C ASP A 75 -3.28 -11.92 0.66
N GLU A 76 -3.55 -11.37 -0.53
CA GLU A 76 -4.29 -12.07 -1.58
C GLU A 76 -3.45 -12.45 -2.81
N VAL A 77 -2.38 -11.70 -3.12
CA VAL A 77 -1.54 -12.02 -4.29
C VAL A 77 -0.65 -13.22 -4.02
N ILE A 78 -0.77 -14.21 -4.89
CA ILE A 78 -0.12 -15.51 -4.77
C ILE A 78 1.40 -15.46 -5.03
N ASP A 79 1.80 -14.70 -6.05
CA ASP A 79 3.18 -14.66 -6.55
C ASP A 79 3.68 -13.21 -6.54
N ILE A 80 4.23 -12.80 -5.40
CA ILE A 80 4.71 -11.44 -5.17
C ILE A 80 5.89 -11.10 -6.07
N GLU A 81 6.74 -12.09 -6.41
CA GLU A 81 7.95 -11.87 -7.21
C GLU A 81 7.62 -11.47 -8.66
N THR A 82 6.48 -11.94 -9.19
CA THR A 82 6.05 -11.60 -10.55
C THR A 82 5.05 -10.44 -10.59
N GLU A 83 4.28 -10.23 -9.52
CA GLU A 83 3.19 -9.23 -9.50
C GLU A 83 3.54 -7.89 -8.83
N TRP A 84 4.73 -7.75 -8.21
CA TRP A 84 5.10 -6.51 -7.51
C TRP A 84 5.04 -5.27 -8.40
N ILE A 85 5.40 -5.39 -9.68
CA ILE A 85 5.36 -4.26 -10.59
C ILE A 85 3.92 -3.80 -10.84
N ARG A 86 2.98 -4.74 -10.98
CA ARG A 86 1.55 -4.43 -11.15
C ARG A 86 0.98 -3.72 -9.93
N TYR A 87 1.40 -4.12 -8.73
CA TYR A 87 1.08 -3.41 -7.49
C TYR A 87 1.62 -1.97 -7.50
N LEU A 88 2.88 -1.78 -7.91
CA LEU A 88 3.54 -0.48 -7.92
C LEU A 88 2.99 0.48 -8.98
N LEU A 89 2.47 -0.05 -10.09
CA LEU A 89 1.82 0.73 -11.15
C LEU A 89 0.43 1.27 -10.76
N ASN A 90 0.02 1.14 -9.50
CA ASN A 90 -1.14 1.84 -8.97
C ASN A 90 -0.97 3.37 -9.19
N PRO A 91 -1.96 4.08 -9.79
CA PRO A 91 -1.89 5.53 -10.01
C PRO A 91 -1.63 6.36 -8.75
N ALA A 92 -1.97 5.83 -7.58
CA ALA A 92 -1.65 6.42 -6.29
C ALA A 92 -0.14 6.59 -6.07
N TYR A 93 0.68 5.69 -6.62
CA TYR A 93 2.12 5.69 -6.42
C TYR A 93 2.90 6.44 -7.50
N LEU A 94 2.25 6.84 -8.59
CA LEU A 94 2.85 7.72 -9.60
C LEU A 94 3.16 9.08 -8.98
N LEU A 95 4.45 9.44 -8.94
CA LEU A 95 4.92 10.73 -8.44
C LEU A 95 5.02 11.77 -9.54
N SER A 96 5.63 11.43 -10.68
CA SER A 96 5.72 12.30 -11.84
C SER A 96 6.10 11.51 -13.11
N ARG A 97 5.96 12.15 -14.27
CA ARG A 97 6.56 11.72 -15.56
C ARG A 97 7.76 12.60 -15.94
N ASP A 98 8.08 13.59 -15.10
CA ASP A 98 9.17 14.52 -15.28
C ASP A 98 10.16 14.36 -14.13
N LYS A 99 11.44 14.13 -14.46
CA LYS A 99 12.49 13.86 -13.47
C LYS A 99 12.86 15.10 -12.65
N GLU A 100 12.80 16.29 -13.23
CA GLU A 100 13.12 17.53 -12.52
C GLU A 100 12.00 17.85 -11.52
N GLN A 101 10.74 17.70 -11.94
CA GLN A 101 9.59 17.88 -11.06
C GLN A 101 9.61 16.88 -9.90
N LEU A 102 9.94 15.61 -10.20
CA LEU A 102 10.11 14.56 -9.19
C LEU A 102 11.12 14.98 -8.11
N LEU A 103 12.28 15.50 -8.51
CA LEU A 103 13.35 15.89 -7.59
C LEU A 103 13.05 17.21 -6.85
N SER A 104 12.11 18.02 -7.36
CA SER A 104 11.73 19.30 -6.76
C SER A 104 10.79 19.19 -5.56
N ARG A 105 10.13 18.03 -5.35
CA ARG A 105 9.13 17.84 -4.29
C ARG A 105 9.39 16.54 -3.53
N CYS A 106 9.02 16.54 -2.26
CA CYS A 106 9.05 15.35 -1.42
C CYS A 106 7.61 14.92 -1.13
N ILE A 107 7.15 13.89 -1.85
CA ILE A 107 5.86 13.25 -1.64
C ILE A 107 6.13 11.86 -1.06
N TYR A 108 5.47 11.53 0.04
CA TYR A 108 5.48 10.20 0.60
C TYR A 108 4.20 9.46 0.18
N THR A 109 4.35 8.24 -0.31
CA THR A 109 3.23 7.38 -0.67
C THR A 109 2.90 6.41 0.46
N PHE A 110 1.64 6.01 0.56
CA PHE A 110 1.21 5.03 1.55
C PHE A 110 0.01 4.21 1.07
N GLU A 111 -0.26 3.12 1.77
CA GLU A 111 -1.49 2.33 1.56
C GLU A 111 -2.11 1.88 2.88
N LYS A 112 -3.30 1.31 2.79
CA LYS A 112 -4.08 0.85 3.93
C LYS A 112 -4.78 -0.47 3.59
N THR A 113 -4.25 -1.56 4.14
CA THR A 113 -4.94 -2.86 4.20
C THR A 113 -4.90 -3.39 5.64
N PRO A 114 -6.00 -3.23 6.41
CA PRO A 114 -6.07 -3.65 7.82
C PRO A 114 -5.88 -5.15 8.06
N ALA A 115 -6.03 -5.96 7.03
CA ALA A 115 -5.84 -7.41 7.07
C ALA A 115 -4.36 -7.81 7.21
N TYR A 116 -3.42 -6.91 6.90
CA TYR A 116 -1.99 -7.21 7.01
C TYR A 116 -1.51 -7.45 8.45
N LEU A 117 -2.25 -6.97 9.46
CA LEU A 117 -1.87 -7.13 10.86
C LEU A 117 -1.95 -8.58 11.35
N ASP A 118 -2.92 -9.36 10.88
CA ASP A 118 -3.26 -10.68 11.45
C ASP A 118 -3.45 -11.82 10.43
N LYS A 119 -3.35 -11.55 9.11
CA LYS A 119 -3.41 -12.59 8.08
C LYS A 119 -2.05 -13.23 7.75
N TRP A 120 -2.17 -14.36 7.06
CA TRP A 120 -1.08 -15.08 6.41
C TRP A 120 -1.39 -15.17 4.92
N ASN A 121 -0.32 -15.17 4.11
CA ASN A 121 -0.42 -15.50 2.70
C ASN A 121 0.17 -16.89 2.52
N ARG A 122 -0.72 -17.86 2.22
CA ARG A 122 -0.40 -19.29 2.22
C ARG A 122 0.26 -19.70 3.54
N SER A 123 1.53 -20.10 3.49
CA SER A 123 2.32 -20.54 4.64
C SER A 123 3.33 -19.50 5.11
N VAL A 124 3.24 -18.25 4.61
CA VAL A 124 4.16 -17.17 4.94
C VAL A 124 3.41 -16.06 5.69
N PRO A 125 3.91 -15.64 6.87
CA PRO A 125 3.30 -14.53 7.58
C PRO A 125 3.56 -13.22 6.82
N ILE A 126 2.54 -12.37 6.72
CA ILE A 126 2.61 -11.11 5.98
C ILE A 126 3.82 -10.23 6.38
N PRO A 127 4.18 -10.08 7.68
CA PRO A 127 5.36 -9.32 8.07
C PRO A 127 6.66 -9.78 7.40
N LYS A 128 6.81 -11.08 7.09
CA LYS A 128 8.01 -11.61 6.41
C LYS A 128 8.05 -11.18 4.94
N LEU A 129 6.90 -11.17 4.27
CA LEU A 129 6.78 -10.74 2.87
C LEU A 129 7.05 -9.24 2.75
N VAL A 130 6.42 -8.44 3.62
CA VAL A 130 6.62 -7.00 3.68
C VAL A 130 8.08 -6.66 3.96
N ARG A 131 8.74 -7.35 4.90
CA ARG A 131 10.17 -7.14 5.20
C ARG A 131 11.08 -7.46 4.01
N GLY A 132 10.70 -8.42 3.16
CA GLY A 132 11.44 -8.77 1.94
C GLY A 132 11.42 -7.66 0.89
N MET A 133 10.30 -6.96 0.75
CA MET A 133 10.13 -5.90 -0.26
C MET A 133 10.42 -4.48 0.27
N MET A 134 10.15 -4.22 1.54
CA MET A 134 10.26 -2.89 2.17
C MET A 134 10.91 -3.00 3.55
N PRO A 135 12.21 -3.33 3.61
CA PRO A 135 12.90 -3.51 4.88
C PRO A 135 12.83 -2.29 5.81
N SER A 136 12.86 -1.08 5.27
CA SER A 136 12.77 0.18 6.02
C SER A 136 11.34 0.72 6.14
N GLY A 137 10.33 -0.05 5.71
CA GLY A 137 8.92 0.32 5.77
C GLY A 137 8.46 0.67 7.18
N LYS A 138 7.63 1.71 7.28
CA LYS A 138 6.98 2.10 8.54
C LYS A 138 5.54 1.60 8.57
N PHE A 139 5.06 1.30 9.76
CA PHE A 139 3.73 0.75 9.96
C PHE A 139 2.93 1.58 10.95
N ILE A 140 1.66 1.80 10.63
CA ILE A 140 0.69 2.41 11.52
C ILE A 140 -0.34 1.35 11.90
N VAL A 141 -0.54 1.18 13.21
CA VAL A 141 -1.58 0.32 13.77
C VAL A 141 -2.51 1.17 14.63
N LEU A 142 -3.78 1.25 14.25
CA LEU A 142 -4.83 1.82 15.07
C LEU A 142 -5.42 0.75 15.97
N LEU A 143 -5.45 1.06 17.26
CA LEU A 143 -6.03 0.22 18.28
C LEU A 143 -7.36 0.81 18.77
N ARG A 144 -8.25 -0.08 19.20
CA ARG A 144 -9.56 0.25 19.79
C ARG A 144 -9.80 -0.71 20.95
N ASN A 145 -10.66 -0.31 21.89
CA ASN A 145 -11.17 -1.25 22.89
C ASN A 145 -11.64 -2.57 22.21
N PRO A 146 -11.12 -3.74 22.64
CA PRO A 146 -11.31 -4.99 21.92
C PRO A 146 -12.77 -5.43 21.86
N THR A 147 -13.56 -5.19 22.91
CA THR A 147 -15.00 -5.48 22.95
C THR A 147 -15.76 -4.63 21.93
N ALA A 148 -15.49 -3.32 21.91
CA ALA A 148 -16.13 -2.41 20.95
C ALA A 148 -15.72 -2.71 19.50
N ARG A 149 -14.45 -3.09 19.27
CA ARG A 149 -13.95 -3.52 17.97
C ARG A 149 -14.64 -4.79 17.49
N ALA A 150 -14.75 -5.80 18.35
CA ALA A 150 -15.41 -7.07 18.04
C ALA A 150 -16.90 -6.87 17.71
N TYR A 151 -17.61 -6.06 18.50
CA TYR A 151 -19.00 -5.70 18.22
C TYR A 151 -19.13 -5.01 16.86
N SER A 152 -18.26 -4.05 16.54
CA SER A 152 -18.27 -3.38 15.23
C SER A 152 -17.99 -4.34 14.06
N ALA A 153 -17.14 -5.34 14.26
CA ALA A 153 -16.86 -6.37 13.25
C ALA A 153 -18.07 -7.27 13.02
N TYR A 154 -18.75 -7.69 14.10
CA TYR A 154 -19.99 -8.45 14.03
C TYR A 154 -21.09 -7.69 13.27
N GLN A 155 -21.28 -6.41 13.56
CA GLN A 155 -22.29 -5.58 12.87
C GLN A 155 -21.99 -5.46 11.36
N MET A 156 -20.71 -5.37 10.98
CA MET A 156 -20.29 -5.37 9.57
C MET A 156 -20.62 -6.69 8.87
N GLY A 157 -20.23 -7.82 9.47
CA GLY A 157 -20.52 -9.13 8.90
C GLY A 157 -22.02 -9.42 8.78
N ARG A 158 -22.84 -8.93 9.71
CA ARG A 158 -24.31 -9.00 9.58
C ARG A 158 -24.83 -8.22 8.38
N ALA A 159 -24.41 -6.97 8.23
CA ALA A 159 -24.85 -6.13 7.12
C ALA A 159 -24.47 -6.74 5.76
N GLU A 160 -23.30 -7.39 5.67
CA GLU A 160 -22.87 -8.11 4.46
C GLU A 160 -23.77 -9.33 4.15
N GLN A 161 -24.14 -10.11 5.17
CA GLN A 161 -25.06 -11.26 5.00
C GLN A 161 -26.48 -10.83 4.59
N ASP A 162 -26.99 -9.74 5.16
CA ASP A 162 -28.30 -9.18 4.82
C ASP A 162 -28.33 -8.70 3.35
N VAL A 163 -27.20 -8.25 2.80
CA VAL A 163 -27.07 -7.89 1.38
C VAL A 163 -27.05 -9.12 0.47
N ILE A 164 -26.34 -10.18 0.85
CA ILE A 164 -26.26 -11.43 0.06
C ILE A 164 -27.61 -12.16 0.03
N GLY A 165 -28.36 -12.14 1.14
CA GLY A 165 -29.70 -12.75 1.23
C GLY A 165 -30.81 -11.97 0.50
N ALA A 166 -30.52 -10.79 -0.03
CA ALA A 166 -31.47 -9.92 -0.72
C ALA A 166 -31.37 -9.97 -2.26
N ILE A 167 -30.51 -10.83 -2.82
CA ILE A 167 -30.45 -11.07 -4.28
C ILE A 167 -31.62 -12.00 -4.65
N PRO A 168 -32.61 -11.57 -5.45
CA PRO A 168 -33.68 -12.45 -5.91
C PRO A 168 -33.12 -13.51 -6.86
N GLU A 169 -33.66 -14.74 -6.79
CA GLU A 169 -33.40 -15.82 -7.78
C GLU A 169 -33.73 -15.42 -9.23
#